data_AF-E3CY20-F1
#
_entry.id   AF-E3CY20-F1
#
_cell.length_a   1.000
_cell.length_b   1.000
_cell.length_c   1.000
_cell.angle_alpha   90.00
_cell.angle_beta   90.00
_cell.angle_gamma   90.00
#
_symmetry.space_group_name_H-M   'P 1'
#
loop_
_entity.id
_entity.type
_entity.pdbx_description
1 polymer ?
#
loop_
_entity_poly.entity_id
_entity_poly.type
_entity_poly.pdbx_seq_one_letter_code
_entity_poly.pdbx_strand_id
1 'polypeptide(L)' 'MDTLFRLSGILALTSLVVAATTGLFGAALRRRFPGPWVLRVHRTAGIAALASALLHGGIVHLYYR' A
#
# COMPACT_ATOMS: atom_id res chain seq x y z
N MET A 1 -15.28 -0.68 16.16
CA MET A 1 -15.07 -0.25 14.77
C MET A 1 -13.79 0.57 14.61
N ASP A 2 -13.39 1.34 15.62
CA ASP A 2 -12.19 2.19 15.59
C ASP A 2 -10.88 1.42 15.33
N THR A 3 -10.76 0.19 15.83
CA THR A 3 -9.57 -0.65 15.57
C THR A 3 -9.43 -1.01 14.10
N LEU A 4 -10.52 -1.39 13.42
CA LEU A 4 -10.51 -1.72 12.00
C LEU A 4 -10.25 -0.47 11.14
N PHE A 5 -10.82 0.67 11.53
CA PHE A 5 -10.55 1.95 10.89
C PHE A 5 -9.06 2.33 10.97
N ARG A 6 -8.46 2.25 12.15
CA ARG A 6 -7.03 2.54 12.36
C ARG A 6 -6.14 1.57 11.59
N LEU A 7 -6.41 0.26 11.68
CA LEU A 7 -5.61 -0.76 11.02
C LEU A 7 -5.65 -0.62 9.49
N SER A 8 -6.83 -0.37 8.92
CA SER A 8 -6.97 -0.15 7.47
C SER A 8 -6.22 1.08 6.99
N GLY A 9 -6.23 2.18 7.76
CA GLY A 9 -5.46 3.37 7.44
C GLY A 9 -3.95 3.14 7.49
N ILE A 10 -3.46 2.46 8.54
CA ILE A 10 -2.04 2.12 8.69
C ILE A 10 -1.58 1.19 7.56
N LEU A 11 -2.38 0.17 7.23
CA LEU A 11 -2.07 -0.76 6.13
C LEU A 11 -2.06 -0.06 4.78
N ALA A 12 -3.01 0.85 4.53
CA ALA A 12 -3.04 1.66 3.31
C ALA A 12 -1.78 2.51 3.18
N LEU A 13 -1.41 3.26 4.24
CA LEU A 13 -0.23 4.11 4.27
C LEU A 13 1.07 3.34 4.09
N THR A 14 1.27 2.28 4.88
CA THR A 14 2.50 1.48 4.83
C THR A 14 2.66 0.79 3.47
N SER A 15 1.58 0.20 2.93
CA SER A 15 1.61 -0.42 1.61
C SER A 15 1.85 0.61 0.50
N LEU A 16 1.27 1.81 0.63
CA LEU A 16 1.49 2.91 -0.31
C LEU A 16 2.96 3.35 -0.31
N VAL A 17 3.58 3.49 0.86
CA VAL A 17 5.00 3.85 0.98
C VAL A 17 5.88 2.77 0.32
N VAL A 18 5.58 1.49 0.52
CA VAL A 18 6.32 0.40 -0.14
C VAL A 18 6.12 0.43 -1.66
N ALA A 19 4.89 0.65 -2.13
CA ALA A 19 4.61 0.78 -3.57
C ALA A 19 5.33 1.99 -4.18
N ALA A 20 5.28 3.15 -3.50
CA ALA A 20 5.92 4.38 -3.95
C ALA A 20 7.45 4.24 -4.00
N THR A 21 8.05 3.66 -2.96
CA THR A 21 9.52 3.45 -2.92
C THR A 21 9.99 2.50 -4.01
N THR A 22 9.29 1.37 -4.21
CA THR A 22 9.62 0.41 -5.28
C THR A 22 9.34 0.94 -6.68
N GLY A 23 8.37 1.86 -6.84
CA GLY A 23 8.08 2.53 -8.11
C GLY A 23 9.10 3.62 -8.45
N LEU A 24 9.29 4.58 -7.55
CA LEU A 24 10.17 5.75 -7.73
C LEU A 24 11.66 5.37 -7.74
N PHE A 25 12.07 4.47 -6.85
CA PHE A 25 13.46 4.02 -6.74
C PHE A 25 13.69 2.64 -7.37
N GLY A 26 12.75 2.16 -8.19
CA GLY A 26 12.84 0.83 -8.81
C GLY A 26 14.15 0.60 -9.57
N ALA A 27 14.66 1.62 -10.28
CA ALA A 27 15.94 1.52 -10.98
C ALA A 27 17.13 1.29 -10.03
N ALA A 28 17.14 1.94 -8.87
CA ALA A 28 18.17 1.76 -7.85
C ALA A 28 18.01 0.40 -7.13
N LEU A 29 16.79 -0.01 -6.80
CA LEU A 29 16.52 -1.31 -6.17
C LEU A 29 16.91 -2.48 -7.08
N ARG A 30 16.67 -2.38 -8.40
CA ARG A 30 17.03 -3.41 -9.38
C ARG A 30 18.54 -3.63 -9.54
N ARG A 31 19.37 -2.71 -9.02
CA ARG A 31 20.84 -2.91 -8.94
C ARG A 31 21.24 -3.80 -7.76
N ARG A 32 20.39 -3.93 -6.73
CA ARG A 32 20.66 -4.71 -5.51
C ARG A 32 19.82 -5.98 -5.43
N PHE A 33 18.65 -5.99 -6.06
CA PHE A 33 17.68 -7.09 -6.04
C PHE A 33 17.25 -7.48 -7.45
N PRO A 34 16.81 -8.74 -7.66
CA PRO A 34 16.34 -9.18 -8.97
C PRO A 34 15.16 -8.33 -9.47
N GLY A 35 15.22 -7.90 -10.74
CA GLY A 35 14.15 -7.13 -11.39
C GLY A 35 12.73 -7.67 -11.17
N PRO A 36 12.48 -8.97 -11.42
CA PRO A 36 11.17 -9.58 -11.21
C PRO A 36 10.68 -9.50 -9.76
N TRP A 37 11.59 -9.56 -8.79
CA TRP A 37 11.25 -9.46 -7.37
C TRP A 37 10.79 -8.05 -7.01
N VAL A 38 11.52 -7.02 -7.44
CA VAL A 38 11.14 -5.61 -7.21
C VAL A 38 9.75 -5.33 -7.80
N LEU A 39 9.48 -5.84 -9.01
CA LEU A 39 8.19 -5.66 -9.66
C LEU A 39 7.04 -6.40 -8.93
N ARG A 40 7.28 -7.62 -8.43
CA ARG A 40 6.28 -8.33 -7.61
C ARG A 40 5.94 -7.54 -6.36
N VAL A 41 6.94 -7.07 -5.62
CA VAL A 41 6.73 -6.29 -4.39
C VAL A 41 5.97 -5.00 -4.69
N HIS A 42 6.33 -4.28 -5.76
CA HIS A 42 5.61 -3.07 -6.16
C HIS A 42 4.13 -3.35 -6.44
N ARG A 43 3.83 -4.40 -7.21
CA ARG A 43 2.46 -4.77 -7.56
C ARG A 43 1.65 -5.20 -6.34
N THR A 44 2.19 -6.08 -5.50
CA THR A 44 1.47 -6.56 -4.31
C THR A 44 1.23 -5.43 -3.32
N ALA A 45 2.23 -4.56 -3.11
CA ALA A 45 2.09 -3.38 -2.26
C ALA A 45 1.06 -2.39 -2.82
N GLY A 46 1.05 -2.16 -4.14
CA GLY A 46 0.07 -1.28 -4.79
C GLY A 46 -1.36 -1.80 -4.65
N ILE A 47 -1.58 -3.10 -4.85
CA ILE A 47 -2.90 -3.74 -4.68
C ILE A 47 -3.33 -3.66 -3.21
N ALA A 48 -2.44 -3.98 -2.27
CA ALA A 48 -2.73 -3.91 -0.83
C ALA A 48 -3.06 -2.48 -0.37
N ALA A 49 -2.34 -1.49 -0.89
CA ALA A 49 -2.58 -0.07 -0.62
C ALA A 49 -3.97 0.35 -1.10
N LEU A 50 -4.31 0.02 -2.36
CA LEU A 50 -5.62 0.31 -2.95
C LEU A 50 -6.76 -0.36 -2.17
N ALA A 51 -6.65 -1.66 -1.89
CA ALA A 51 -7.68 -2.40 -1.16
C ALA A 51 -7.90 -1.82 0.25
N SER A 52 -6.80 -1.53 0.97
CA SER A 52 -6.88 -0.96 2.32
C SER A 52 -7.41 0.47 2.31
N ALA A 53 -7.06 1.28 1.30
CA ALA A 53 -7.55 2.65 1.16
C ALA A 53 -9.06 2.69 0.85
N LEU A 54 -9.54 1.80 -0.03
CA LEU A 54 -10.97 1.66 -0.32
C LEU A 54 -11.75 1.23 0.92
N LEU A 55 -11.22 0.28 1.69
CA LEU A 55 -11.83 -0.16 2.94
C LEU A 55 -11.84 0.98 3.98
N HIS A 56 -10.73 1.69 4.14
CA HIS A 56 -10.63 2.82 5.06
C HIS A 56 -11.60 3.95 4.68
N GLY A 57 -11.62 4.36 3.41
CA GLY A 57 -12.54 5.37 2.89
C GLY A 57 -14.01 4.95 2.96
N GLY A 58 -14.30 3.67 2.73
CA GLY A 58 -15.65 3.11 2.93
C GLY A 58 -16.10 3.20 4.39
N ILE A 59 -15.21 2.92 5.34
CA ILE A 59 -15.52 3.10 6.77
C ILE A 59 -15.80 4.58 7.08
N VAL A 60 -14.99 5.52 6.59
CA VAL A 60 -15.25 6.97 6.77
C VAL A 60 -16.63 7.32 6.24
N HIS A 61 -16.93 6.94 5.00
CA HIS A 61 -18.16 7.33 4.32
C HIS A 61 -19.41 6.75 5.00
N LEU A 62 -19.35 5.51 5.50
CA LEU A 62 -20.51 4.83 6.05
C LEU A 62 -20.76 5.13 7.53
N TYR A 63 -19.72 5.48 8.30
CA TYR A 63 -19.81 5.52 9.77
C TYR A 63 -19.34 6.83 10.42
N TYR A 64 -18.58 7.67 9.72
CA TYR A 64 -18.00 8.91 10.29
C TYR A 64 -18.36 10.16 9.47
N ARG A 65 -19.26 10.02 8.49
CA ARG A 65 -19.77 11.12 7.67
C ARG A 65 -21.14 11.58 8.15
#